data_AF-A0A6C0DWG1-F1
#
_entry.id   AF-A0A6C0DWG1-F1
#
_cell.length_a   1.000
_cell.length_b   1.000
_cell.length_c   1.000
_cell.angle_alpha   90.00
_cell.angle_beta   90.00
_cell.angle_gamma   90.00
#
_symmetry.space_group_name_H-M   'P 1'
#
loop_
_entity.id
_entity.type
_entity.pdbx_description
1 polymer ?
#
loop_
_entity_poly.entity_id
_entity_poly.type
_entity_poly.pdbx_seq_one_letter_code
_entity_poly.pdbx_strand_id
1 'polypeptide(L)'
;MAYIDKFSKDFRNLCTPAFIYLFISVIIFIVIAVQNFGNTTKYCVGTYECNIPNTYLMFIFKAIYILFWTFILNSLCKAGYKEVSWFLVLLPIILLFIILGLIVVSYSHVY
;
A
#
# COMPACT_ATOMS: atom_id res chain seq x y z
N MET A 1 12.37 6.69 23.52
CA MET A 1 13.33 5.71 22.94
C MET A 1 12.81 4.28 23.05
N ALA A 2 12.34 3.79 24.20
CA ALA A 2 11.78 2.44 24.35
C ALA A 2 10.66 2.04 23.35
N TYR A 3 9.83 3.00 22.93
CA TYR A 3 8.76 2.75 21.95
C TYR A 3 9.29 2.47 20.53
N ILE A 4 10.32 3.21 20.11
CA ILE A 4 10.93 3.04 18.78
C ILE A 4 11.69 1.71 18.71
N ASP A 5 12.34 1.30 19.79
CA ASP A 5 12.98 -0.01 19.90
C ASP A 5 11.99 -1.17 19.83
N LYS A 6 10.82 -1.04 20.47
CA LYS A 6 9.75 -2.03 20.37
C LYS A 6 9.23 -2.14 18.94
N PHE A 7 8.95 -1.01 18.30
CA PHE A 7 8.52 -0.97 16.90
C PHE A 7 9.56 -1.60 15.95
N SER A 8 10.85 -1.29 16.13
CA SER A 8 11.95 -1.87 15.36
C SER A 8 12.05 -3.39 15.54
N LYS A 9 11.88 -3.90 16.77
CA LYS A 9 11.83 -5.34 17.04
C LYS A 9 10.63 -6.00 16.36
N ASP A 10 9.45 -5.41 16.47
CA ASP A 10 8.24 -5.94 15.81
C ASP A 10 8.39 -5.94 14.28
N PHE A 11 9.06 -4.92 13.72
CA PHE A 11 9.38 -4.81 12.29
C PHE A 11 10.40 -5.86 11.82
N ARG A 12 11.41 -6.16 12.65
CA ARG A 12 12.39 -7.23 12.39
C ARG A 12 11.80 -8.63 12.54
N ASN A 13 10.68 -8.75 13.25
CA ASN A 13 9.98 -10.01 13.48
C ASN A 13 8.82 -10.26 12.49
N LEU A 14 8.77 -9.53 11.36
CA LEU A 14 7.87 -9.90 10.26
C LEU A 14 8.38 -11.15 9.56
N CYS A 15 7.43 -12.00 9.17
CA CYS A 15 7.70 -13.05 8.21
C CYS A 15 8.21 -12.48 6.88
N THR A 16 9.09 -13.22 6.21
CA THR A 16 9.65 -12.89 4.89
C THR A 16 8.60 -12.42 3.86
N PRO A 17 7.48 -13.13 3.62
CA PRO A 17 6.47 -12.67 2.66
C PRO A 17 5.85 -11.31 3.03
N ALA A 18 5.56 -11.08 4.31
CA ALA A 18 4.97 -9.84 4.79
C ALA A 18 5.98 -8.67 4.72
N PHE A 19 7.25 -8.93 5.03
CA PHE A 19 8.33 -7.95 4.91
C PHE A 19 8.55 -7.53 3.45
N ILE A 20 8.61 -8.50 2.52
CA ILE A 20 8.77 -8.22 1.09
C ILE A 20 7.62 -7.37 0.56
N TYR A 21 6.37 -7.76 0.88
CA TYR A 21 5.18 -6.99 0.51
C TYR A 21 5.26 -5.54 1.03
N LEU A 22 5.57 -5.36 2.31
CA LEU A 22 5.65 -4.04 2.92
C LEU A 22 6.77 -3.19 2.30
N PHE A 23 7.96 -3.77 2.10
CA PHE A 23 9.10 -3.08 1.53
C PHE A 23 8.81 -2.55 0.11
N ILE A 24 8.28 -3.41 -0.77
CA ILE A 24 7.91 -3.03 -2.13
C ILE A 24 6.80 -1.97 -2.11
N SER A 25 5.77 -2.17 -1.28
CA SER A 25 4.63 -1.25 -1.19
C SER A 25 5.04 0.14 -0.69
N VAL A 26 5.96 0.22 0.27
CA VAL A 26 6.50 1.49 0.78
C VAL A 26 7.31 2.22 -0.29
N ILE A 27 8.13 1.52 -1.09
CA ILE A 27 8.85 2.15 -2.20
C ILE A 27 7.87 2.76 -3.20
N ILE A 28 6.86 1.99 -3.62
CA ILE A 28 5.82 2.47 -4.55
C ILE A 28 5.06 3.66 -3.94
N PHE A 29 4.70 3.58 -2.66
CA PHE A 29 4.02 4.66 -1.95
C PHE A 29 4.83 5.96 -1.97
N ILE A 30 6.13 5.89 -1.68
CA ILE A 30 7.03 7.06 -1.68
C ILE A 30 7.15 7.64 -3.09
N VAL A 31 7.36 6.79 -4.10
CA VAL A 31 7.47 7.23 -5.50
C VAL A 31 6.21 7.97 -5.96
N ILE A 32 5.02 7.49 -5.59
CA ILE A 32 3.76 8.17 -5.91
C ILE A 32 3.56 9.43 -5.05
N ALA A 33 3.97 9.42 -3.78
CA ALA A 33 3.89 10.58 -2.91
C ALA A 33 4.72 11.76 -3.46
N VAL A 34 5.93 11.48 -3.97
CA VAL A 34 6.77 12.50 -4.63
C VAL A 34 6.10 13.07 -5.87
N GLN A 35 5.46 12.23 -6.69
CA GLN A 35 4.73 12.69 -7.89
C GLN A 35 3.51 13.58 -7.58
N ASN A 36 2.96 13.46 -6.37
CA ASN A 36 1.76 14.18 -5.94
C ASN A 36 2.06 15.26 -4.89
N PHE A 37 3.34 15.60 -4.68
CA PHE A 37 3.72 16.54 -3.65
C PHE A 37 3.14 17.93 -3.95
N GLY A 38 2.41 18.49 -2.98
CA GLY A 38 1.74 19.79 -3.12
C GLY A 38 0.41 19.78 -3.89
N ASN A 39 -0.01 18.64 -4.43
CA ASN A 39 -1.28 18.53 -5.13
C ASN A 39 -2.40 18.05 -4.20
N THR A 40 -3.54 18.75 -4.15
CA THR A 40 -4.65 18.47 -3.22
C THR A 40 -5.87 17.83 -3.89
N THR A 41 -6.04 18.03 -5.20
CA THR A 41 -7.22 17.58 -5.95
C THR A 41 -6.89 16.83 -7.24
N LYS A 42 -5.63 16.78 -7.66
CA LYS A 42 -5.20 16.03 -8.83
C LYS A 42 -4.21 14.95 -8.41
N TYR A 43 -4.54 13.72 -8.78
CA TYR A 43 -3.81 12.53 -8.39
C TYR A 43 -3.13 11.88 -9.59
N CYS A 44 -1.81 11.77 -9.52
CA CYS A 44 -0.92 11.29 -10.57
C CYS A 44 -0.35 9.91 -10.22
N VAL A 45 -0.36 9.00 -11.19
CA VAL A 45 0.29 7.69 -11.11
C VAL A 45 1.04 7.45 -12.42
N GLY A 46 2.34 7.75 -12.44
CA GLY A 46 3.13 7.73 -13.65
C GLY A 46 2.64 8.81 -14.63
N THR A 47 2.23 8.39 -15.83
CA THR A 47 1.69 9.27 -16.87
C THR A 47 0.18 9.48 -16.77
N TYR A 48 -0.50 8.78 -15.85
CA TYR A 48 -1.94 8.89 -15.67
C TYR A 48 -2.27 9.92 -14.59
N GLU A 49 -3.29 10.72 -14.83
CA GLU A 49 -3.79 11.73 -13.90
C GLU A 49 -5.31 11.72 -13.83
N CYS A 50 -5.87 11.95 -12.64
CA CYS A 50 -7.30 12.14 -12.44
C CYS A 50 -7.59 13.18 -11.36
N ASN A 51 -8.69 13.91 -11.52
CA ASN A 51 -9.17 14.83 -10.49
C ASN A 51 -9.97 14.06 -9.45
N ILE A 52 -9.52 14.09 -8.20
CA ILE A 52 -10.17 13.46 -7.06
C ILE A 52 -10.50 14.50 -6.00
N PRO A 53 -11.48 14.25 -5.11
CA PRO A 53 -11.90 15.24 -4.12
C PRO A 53 -10.78 15.64 -3.15
N ASN A 54 -9.92 14.68 -2.81
CA ASN A 54 -8.84 14.89 -1.86
C ASN A 54 -7.71 13.86 -2.02
N THR A 55 -6.53 14.32 -2.42
CA THR A 55 -5.33 13.47 -2.58
C THR A 55 -4.80 12.92 -1.25
N TYR A 56 -4.91 13.69 -0.16
CA TYR A 56 -4.47 13.27 1.16
C TYR A 56 -5.28 12.06 1.67
N LEU A 57 -6.60 12.06 1.48
CA LEU A 57 -7.45 10.90 1.80
C LEU A 57 -7.02 9.65 1.01
N MET A 58 -6.62 9.82 -0.24
CA MET A 58 -6.13 8.72 -1.07
C MET A 58 -4.83 8.11 -0.52
N PHE A 59 -3.91 8.94 -0.01
CA PHE A 59 -2.70 8.44 0.65
C PHE A 59 -2.98 7.78 2.00
N ILE A 60 -3.93 8.28 2.79
CA ILE A 60 -4.35 7.60 4.03
C ILE A 60 -4.92 6.22 3.71
N PHE A 61 -5.84 6.13 2.73
CA PHE A 61 -6.42 4.86 2.30
C PHE A 61 -5.33 3.86 1.90
N LYS A 62 -4.34 4.29 1.11
CA LYS A 62 -3.19 3.47 0.73
C LYS A 62 -2.36 3.02 1.93
N ALA A 63 -2.08 3.91 2.88
CA ALA A 63 -1.30 3.54 4.05
C ALA A 63 -2.03 2.48 4.89
N ILE A 64 -3.33 2.65 5.12
CA ILE A 64 -4.18 1.66 5.81
C ILE A 64 -4.18 0.33 5.05
N TYR A 65 -4.34 0.37 3.73
CA TYR A 65 -4.31 -0.82 2.87
C TYR A 65 -3.00 -1.60 2.99
N ILE A 66 -1.85 -0.90 2.94
CA ILE A 66 -0.53 -1.51 3.07
C ILE A 66 -0.37 -2.15 4.45
N LEU A 67 -0.74 -1.45 5.52
CA LEU A 67 -0.63 -1.99 6.88
C LEU A 67 -1.57 -3.19 7.09
N PHE A 68 -2.80 -3.11 6.59
CA PHE A 68 -3.79 -4.19 6.68
C PHE A 68 -3.27 -5.48 6.03
N TRP A 69 -2.81 -5.41 4.79
CA TRP A 69 -2.31 -6.59 4.09
C TRP A 69 -1.01 -7.13 4.68
N THR A 70 -0.13 -6.25 5.14
CA THR A 70 1.08 -6.65 5.88
C THR A 70 0.69 -7.46 7.12
N PHE A 71 -0.32 -7.00 7.87
CA PHE A 71 -0.82 -7.70 9.05
C PHE A 71 -1.42 -9.08 8.70
N ILE A 72 -2.22 -9.17 7.64
CA ILE A 72 -2.80 -10.44 7.17
C ILE A 72 -1.71 -11.44 6.78
N LEU A 73 -0.75 -11.02 5.95
CA LEU A 73 0.35 -11.87 5.49
C LEU A 73 1.21 -12.37 6.66
N ASN A 74 1.50 -11.48 7.61
CA ASN A 74 2.28 -11.81 8.80
C ASN A 74 1.51 -12.78 9.71
N SER A 75 0.21 -12.56 9.91
CA SER A 75 -0.65 -13.41 10.73
C SER A 75 -0.78 -14.82 10.15
N LEU A 76 -0.99 -14.96 8.84
CA LEU A 76 -1.05 -16.25 8.16
C LEU A 76 0.25 -17.02 8.27
N CYS A 77 1.38 -16.34 8.07
CA CYS A 77 2.69 -16.97 8.22
C CYS A 77 2.94 -17.43 9.66
N LYS A 78 2.62 -16.59 10.67
CA LYS A 78 2.76 -16.95 12.09
C LYS A 78 1.82 -18.09 12.52
N ALA A 79 0.68 -18.25 11.85
CA ALA A 79 -0.24 -19.36 12.05
C ALA A 79 0.21 -20.67 11.38
N GLY A 80 1.38 -20.71 10.72
CA GLY A 80 1.93 -21.89 10.06
C GLY A 80 1.63 -22.00 8.57
N TYR A 81 0.81 -21.09 8.00
CA TYR A 81 0.45 -21.07 6.58
C TYR A 81 1.46 -20.28 5.74
N LYS A 82 2.75 -20.65 5.83
CA LYS A 82 3.84 -19.93 5.15
C LYS A 82 3.68 -19.89 3.62
N GLU A 83 3.34 -21.03 3.02
CA GLU A 83 3.16 -21.15 1.56
C GLU A 83 1.97 -20.34 1.06
N VAL A 84 0.88 -20.32 1.82
CA VAL A 84 -0.31 -19.50 1.51
C VAL A 84 0.04 -18.01 1.60
N SER A 85 0.82 -17.61 2.61
CA SER A 85 1.30 -16.22 2.73
C SER A 85 2.11 -15.79 1.50
N TRP A 86 2.98 -16.67 0.97
CA TRP A 86 3.73 -16.39 -0.26
C TRP A 86 2.84 -16.26 -1.50
N PHE A 87 1.88 -17.17 -1.68
CA PHE A 87 0.90 -17.07 -2.76
C PHE A 87 0.10 -15.76 -2.69
N LEU A 88 -0.25 -15.32 -1.47
CA LEU A 88 -1.02 -14.11 -1.24
C LEU A 88 -0.21 -12.81 -1.34
N VAL A 89 1.13 -12.82 -1.45
CA VAL A 89 1.91 -11.56 -1.60
C VAL A 89 1.52 -10.78 -2.85
N LEU A 90 1.23 -11.48 -3.95
CA LEU A 90 0.92 -10.85 -5.24
C LEU A 90 -0.49 -10.26 -5.28
N LEU A 91 -1.44 -10.90 -4.59
CA LEU A 91 -2.85 -10.51 -4.58
C LEU A 91 -3.08 -9.04 -4.18
N PRO A 92 -2.54 -8.51 -3.06
CA PRO A 92 -2.75 -7.12 -2.68
C PRO A 92 -2.11 -6.13 -3.64
N ILE A 93 -1.01 -6.50 -4.30
CA ILE A 93 -0.39 -5.64 -5.30
C ILE A 93 -1.33 -5.50 -6.50
N ILE A 94 -1.79 -6.62 -7.05
CA ILE A 94 -2.73 -6.62 -8.19
C ILE A 94 -4.03 -5.91 -7.83
N LEU A 95 -4.59 -6.21 -6.65
CA LEU A 95 -5.85 -5.63 -6.19
C LEU A 95 -5.75 -4.11 -6.02
N LEU A 96 -4.62 -3.59 -5.50
CA LEU A 96 -4.40 -2.15 -5.41
C LEU A 96 -4.40 -1.49 -6.80
N PHE A 97 -3.73 -2.09 -7.79
CA PHE A 97 -3.74 -1.56 -9.15
C PHE A 97 -5.13 -1.60 -9.80
N ILE A 98 -5.92 -2.64 -9.54
CA ILE A 98 -7.31 -2.70 -10.00
C ILE A 98 -8.12 -1.55 -9.39
N ILE A 99 -8.03 -1.34 -8.07
CA ILE A 99 -8.73 -0.25 -7.38
C ILE A 99 -8.30 1.11 -7.95
N LEU A 100 -7.00 1.33 -8.15
CA LEU A 100 -6.50 2.57 -8.75
C LEU A 100 -7.01 2.76 -10.17
N GLY A 101 -7.03 1.72 -11.00
CA GLY A 101 -7.59 1.77 -12.35
C GLY A 101 -9.08 2.12 -12.35
N LEU A 102 -9.86 1.53 -11.45
CA LEU A 102 -11.28 1.85 -11.29
C LEU A 102 -11.51 3.30 -10.85
N ILE A 103 -10.66 3.83 -9.97
CA ILE A 103 -10.70 5.24 -9.56
C ILE A 103 -10.40 6.13 -10.77
N VAL A 104 -9.34 5.83 -11.53
CA VAL A 104 -9.00 6.61 -12.73
C VAL A 104 -10.18 6.63 -13.72
N VAL A 105 -10.77 5.47 -14.02
CA VAL A 105 -11.94 5.37 -14.93
C VAL A 105 -13.17 6.11 -14.39
N SER A 106 -13.44 5.98 -13.09
CA SER A 106 -14.60 6.64 -12.47
C SER A 106 -14.47 8.16 -12.50
N TYR A 107 -13.28 8.70 -12.25
CA TYR A 107 -13.06 10.15 -12.19
C TYR A 107 -12.71 10.76 -13.55
N SER A 108 -12.30 9.98 -14.55
CA SER A 108 -12.05 10.48 -15.91
C SER A 108 -13.31 10.81 -16.71
N HIS A 109 -14.48 10.30 -16.30
CA HIS A 109 -15.76 10.50 -17.00
C HIS A 109 -16.74 11.44 -16.28
N VAL A 110 -16.40 11.91 -15.08
CA VAL A 110 -17.27 12.75 -14.25
C VAL A 110 -17.02 14.25 -14.48
N TYR A 111 -16.08 14.60 -15.37
CA TYR A 111 -15.87 15.96 -15.89
C TYR A 111 -15.80 15.97 -17.42
#